data_AF-A0A545US21-F1
#
_entry.id   AF-A0A545US21-F1
#
_cell.length_a   1.000
_cell.length_b   1.000
_cell.length_c   1.000
_cell.angle_alpha   90.00
_cell.angle_beta   90.00
_cell.angle_gamma   90.00
#
_symmetry.space_group_name_H-M   'P 1'
#
loop_
_entity.id
_entity.type
_entity.pdbx_description
1 polymer ?
#
loop_
_entity_poly.entity_id
_entity_poly.type
_entity_poly.pdbx_seq_one_letter_code
_entity_poly.pdbx_strand_id
1 'polypeptide(L)'
;MTDNTITYKPSWLASKEFKFLVGAEEKEFTIHSELVAEQSGPLRALVTNGMKESQEGLVKWPHVDPETFARFSEFLYSRDFHTRAFVPIETDPARRRFLERGVNEFWDIDDDDIIRHAWSRFRWRQQYLFHKPPTLYGPDYFIRDKTAVSEGCIAIVKVHILAHYYDMGHLMDFCRAKLHQLMTSNWFISGACDVIRLCVSESGAEGLRELVTEYCALSLSWLLDDGEFQAVIDEYPETATGIIRNLKSFAKLYFKQQRALSETSSSSDS
;
A
#
# COMPACT_ATOMS: atom_id res chain seq x y z
N MET A 1 -8.48 45.23 20.95
CA MET A 1 -7.40 44.56 20.19
C MET A 1 -6.73 43.57 21.12
N THR A 2 -7.09 42.30 21.03
CA THR A 2 -6.37 41.20 21.68
C THR A 2 -6.12 40.18 20.58
N ASP A 3 -4.94 40.29 20.00
CA ASP A 3 -4.35 39.30 19.11
C ASP A 3 -4.11 38.04 19.95
N ASN A 4 -4.92 37.02 19.72
CA ASN A 4 -4.75 35.70 20.31
C ASN A 4 -4.50 34.71 19.18
N THR A 5 -3.43 34.96 18.42
CA THR A 5 -2.84 33.97 17.53
C THR A 5 -2.18 32.90 18.38
N ILE A 6 -2.93 31.84 18.69
CA ILE A 6 -2.34 30.59 19.18
C ILE A 6 -1.53 30.01 18.01
N THR A 7 -0.24 30.32 17.96
CA THR A 7 0.68 29.74 16.99
C THR A 7 0.84 28.26 17.32
N TYR A 8 0.13 27.41 16.60
CA TYR A 8 0.34 25.96 16.67
C TYR A 8 1.78 25.64 16.31
N LYS A 9 2.55 25.14 17.28
CA LYS A 9 3.92 24.66 17.09
C LYS A 9 3.91 23.14 17.30
N PRO A 10 4.29 22.34 16.30
CA PRO A 10 4.41 20.90 16.49
C PRO A 10 5.38 20.57 17.64
N SER A 11 4.99 19.67 18.55
CA SER A 11 5.77 19.30 19.73
C SER A 11 7.14 18.72 19.35
N TRP A 12 7.18 17.93 18.27
CA TRP A 12 8.41 17.29 17.79
C TRP A 12 9.54 18.26 17.45
N LEU A 13 9.25 19.55 17.15
CA LEU A 13 10.29 20.58 16.93
C LEU A 13 11.13 20.87 18.18
N ALA A 14 10.63 20.53 19.37
CA ALA A 14 11.36 20.67 20.63
C ALA A 14 12.04 19.36 21.06
N SER A 15 11.75 18.26 20.36
CA SER A 15 12.34 16.96 20.67
C SER A 15 13.80 16.86 20.21
N LYS A 16 14.56 16.00 20.86
CA LYS A 16 15.95 15.75 20.48
C LYS A 16 16.01 15.05 19.12
N GLU A 17 17.06 15.32 18.39
CA GLU A 17 17.44 14.56 17.20
C GLU A 17 17.90 13.15 17.61
N PHE A 18 17.60 12.17 16.76
CA PHE A 18 18.03 10.79 16.87
C PHE A 18 18.64 10.34 15.55
N LYS A 19 19.82 9.72 15.62
CA LYS A 19 20.61 9.31 14.45
C LYS A 19 20.38 7.86 14.09
N PHE A 20 20.27 7.58 12.80
CA PHE A 20 20.17 6.24 12.26
C PHE A 20 21.32 6.02 11.28
N LEU A 21 22.10 4.97 11.50
CA LEU A 21 23.13 4.49 10.58
C LEU A 21 22.54 3.32 9.80
N VAL A 22 22.23 3.53 8.52
CA VAL A 22 21.36 2.64 7.74
C VAL A 22 22.13 1.94 6.62
N GLY A 23 21.87 0.65 6.45
CA GLY A 23 22.47 -0.20 5.44
C GLY A 23 23.94 -0.56 5.72
N ALA A 24 24.55 -1.32 4.81
CA ALA A 24 25.92 -1.81 4.95
C ALA A 24 26.97 -0.68 5.00
N GLU A 25 26.67 0.47 4.39
CA GLU A 25 27.53 1.66 4.37
C GLU A 25 27.31 2.58 5.57
N GLU A 26 26.44 2.22 6.50
CA GLU A 26 26.12 3.03 7.69
C GLU A 26 25.72 4.48 7.36
N LYS A 27 24.93 4.67 6.28
CA LYS A 27 24.51 6.01 5.85
C LYS A 27 23.74 6.69 6.97
N GLU A 28 24.19 7.88 7.38
CA GLU A 28 23.61 8.64 8.49
C GLU A 28 22.33 9.38 8.07
N PHE A 29 21.29 9.24 8.88
CA PHE A 29 20.05 9.99 8.82
C PHE A 29 19.70 10.55 10.20
N THR A 30 19.09 11.72 10.25
CA THR A 30 18.70 12.39 11.50
C THR A 30 17.20 12.68 11.52
N ILE A 31 16.50 12.26 12.57
CA ILE A 31 15.06 12.42 12.72
C ILE A 31 14.73 12.93 14.13
N HIS A 32 13.68 13.75 14.27
CA HIS A 32 13.14 14.13 15.57
C HIS A 32 12.63 12.89 16.32
N SER A 33 13.19 12.62 17.50
CA SER A 33 12.91 11.44 18.32
C SER A 33 11.43 11.25 18.65
N GLU A 34 10.69 12.35 18.81
CA GLU A 34 9.25 12.29 19.07
C GLU A 34 8.46 11.69 17.91
N LEU A 35 8.82 11.99 16.66
CA LEU A 35 8.18 11.40 15.48
C LEU A 35 8.41 9.89 15.40
N VAL A 36 9.59 9.43 15.80
CA VAL A 36 9.94 8.00 15.87
C VAL A 36 9.14 7.32 16.98
N ALA A 37 9.08 7.93 18.17
CA ALA A 37 8.39 7.40 19.34
C ALA A 37 6.86 7.31 19.17
N GLU A 38 6.29 8.12 18.29
CA GLU A 38 4.85 8.10 17.99
C GLU A 38 4.42 6.88 17.17
N GLN A 39 5.33 6.22 16.44
CA GLN A 39 4.93 5.19 15.48
C GLN A 39 4.55 3.86 16.12
N SER A 40 5.27 3.44 17.16
CA SER A 40 5.03 2.17 17.83
C SER A 40 5.68 2.09 19.21
N GLY A 41 5.25 1.13 20.01
CA GLY A 41 5.86 0.83 21.31
C GLY A 41 7.36 0.48 21.21
N PRO A 42 7.78 -0.41 20.29
CA PRO A 42 9.19 -0.71 20.07
C PRO A 42 10.05 0.52 19.73
N LEU A 43 9.57 1.40 18.84
CA LEU A 43 10.31 2.60 18.44
C LEU A 43 10.33 3.66 19.54
N ARG A 44 9.29 3.76 20.36
CA ARG A 44 9.31 4.58 21.57
C ARG A 44 10.37 4.09 22.56
N ALA A 45 10.42 2.79 22.80
CA ALA A 45 11.44 2.22 23.67
C ALA A 45 12.83 2.51 23.12
N LEU A 46 13.06 2.32 21.81
CA LEU A 46 14.35 2.57 21.15
C LEU A 46 14.91 3.97 21.47
N VAL A 47 14.06 5.00 21.49
CA VAL A 47 14.51 6.40 21.67
C VAL A 47 14.39 6.91 23.10
N THR A 48 13.77 6.16 24.03
CA THR A 48 13.49 6.65 25.41
C THR A 48 13.89 5.72 26.55
N ASN A 49 14.21 4.45 26.31
CA ASN A 49 14.30 3.42 27.36
C ASN A 49 15.56 3.48 28.25
N GLY A 50 16.49 4.40 28.00
CA GLY A 50 17.74 4.52 28.76
C GLY A 50 18.82 3.49 28.39
N MET A 51 18.62 2.65 27.38
CA MET A 51 19.66 1.79 26.79
C MET A 51 20.70 2.61 26.00
N LYS A 52 21.82 1.98 25.65
CA LYS A 52 22.96 2.62 24.97
C LYS A 52 22.51 3.47 23.78
N GLU A 53 21.65 2.95 22.93
CA GLU A 53 21.12 3.63 21.74
C GLU A 53 20.36 4.91 22.11
N SER A 54 19.49 4.85 23.11
CA SER A 54 18.72 6.01 23.60
C SER A 54 19.59 7.05 24.32
N GLN A 55 20.69 6.63 24.94
CA GLN A 55 21.64 7.53 25.61
C GLN A 55 22.58 8.22 24.62
N GLU A 56 23.07 7.47 23.63
CA GLU A 56 23.92 7.98 22.55
C GLU A 56 23.11 8.77 21.51
N GLY A 57 21.79 8.57 21.46
CA GLY A 57 20.91 9.17 20.46
C GLY A 57 21.19 8.61 19.06
N LEU A 58 21.58 7.32 18.98
CA LEU A 58 22.03 6.68 17.75
C LEU A 58 21.67 5.20 17.72
N VAL A 59 21.24 4.70 16.56
CA VAL A 59 21.03 3.26 16.30
C VAL A 59 21.62 2.85 14.96
N LYS A 60 22.04 1.59 14.84
CA LYS A 60 22.48 0.96 13.58
C LYS A 60 21.42 0.02 13.03
N TRP A 61 20.96 0.24 11.80
CA TRP A 61 20.00 -0.59 11.07
C TRP A 61 20.62 -1.15 9.78
N PRO A 62 21.49 -2.18 9.87
CA PRO A 62 22.14 -2.76 8.68
C PRO A 62 21.17 -3.55 7.79
N HIS A 63 20.01 -3.95 8.31
CA HIS A 63 18.98 -4.73 7.63
C HIS A 63 18.03 -3.88 6.78
N VAL A 64 18.06 -2.54 6.90
CA VAL A 64 17.19 -1.63 6.16
C VAL A 64 18.02 -0.97 5.07
N ASP A 65 17.53 -0.98 3.83
CA ASP A 65 18.19 -0.22 2.78
C ASP A 65 17.92 1.30 2.92
N PRO A 66 18.88 2.16 2.55
CA PRO A 66 18.74 3.60 2.75
C PRO A 66 17.53 4.24 2.05
N GLU A 67 17.04 3.66 0.96
CA GLU A 67 15.91 4.22 0.20
C GLU A 67 14.58 3.91 0.89
N THR A 68 14.44 2.71 1.43
CA THR A 68 13.32 2.31 2.30
C THR A 68 13.29 3.18 3.55
N PHE A 69 14.45 3.44 4.17
CA PHE A 69 14.53 4.32 5.33
C PHE A 69 14.20 5.78 4.99
N ALA A 70 14.61 6.28 3.83
CA ALA A 70 14.26 7.63 3.38
C ALA A 70 12.74 7.79 3.22
N ARG A 71 12.06 6.80 2.65
CA ARG A 71 10.58 6.78 2.54
C ARG A 71 9.89 6.70 3.89
N PHE A 72 10.40 5.85 4.78
CA PHE A 72 9.93 5.80 6.16
C PHE A 72 10.06 7.18 6.83
N SER A 73 11.22 7.83 6.67
CA SER A 73 11.48 9.16 7.23
C SER A 73 10.50 10.20 6.67
N GLU A 74 10.26 10.20 5.36
CA GLU A 74 9.29 11.08 4.71
C GLU A 74 7.88 10.89 5.27
N PHE A 75 7.48 9.64 5.53
CA PHE A 75 6.20 9.32 6.14
C PHE A 75 6.07 9.89 7.56
N LEU A 76 7.14 9.87 8.36
CA LEU A 76 7.11 10.44 9.71
C LEU A 76 6.76 11.93 9.69
N TYR A 77 7.29 12.67 8.72
CA TYR A 77 7.07 14.13 8.63
C TYR A 77 5.79 14.50 7.89
N SER A 78 5.43 13.77 6.83
CA SER A 78 4.38 14.18 5.90
C SER A 78 3.13 13.33 5.94
N ARG A 79 3.18 12.17 6.61
CA ARG A 79 2.16 11.11 6.59
C ARG A 79 1.91 10.52 5.19
N ASP A 80 2.86 10.69 4.28
CA ASP A 80 2.93 10.07 2.96
C ASP A 80 4.41 9.83 2.58
N PHE A 81 4.70 9.12 1.49
CA PHE A 81 6.07 8.95 0.99
C PHE A 81 6.11 8.77 -0.52
N HIS A 82 7.15 9.24 -1.19
CA HIS A 82 7.24 9.12 -2.64
C HIS A 82 7.66 7.72 -3.13
N THR A 83 7.14 7.32 -4.29
CA THR A 83 7.56 6.12 -5.03
C THR A 83 7.44 6.40 -6.53
N ARG A 84 8.23 5.72 -7.37
CA ARG A 84 8.28 6.00 -8.82
C ARG A 84 6.95 5.83 -9.57
N ALA A 85 6.03 5.01 -9.05
CA ALA A 85 4.69 4.84 -9.59
C ALA A 85 3.70 5.97 -9.21
N PHE A 86 4.17 6.98 -8.47
CA PHE A 86 3.35 8.06 -7.95
C PHE A 86 3.95 9.41 -8.29
N VAL A 87 3.10 10.37 -8.62
CA VAL A 87 3.46 11.77 -8.84
C VAL A 87 2.87 12.64 -7.74
N PRO A 88 3.48 13.81 -7.43
CA PRO A 88 2.86 14.80 -6.56
C PRO A 88 1.44 15.10 -7.06
N ILE A 89 0.48 15.12 -6.14
CA ILE A 89 -0.89 15.51 -6.50
C ILE A 89 -0.87 16.98 -6.86
N GLU A 90 -0.89 17.26 -8.16
CA GLU A 90 -1.16 18.60 -8.66
C GLU A 90 -2.53 19.06 -8.13
N THR A 91 -2.60 20.31 -7.68
CA THR A 91 -3.84 20.90 -7.16
C THR A 91 -4.90 21.12 -8.24
N ASP A 92 -4.60 20.83 -9.52
CA ASP A 92 -5.52 21.03 -10.65
C ASP A 92 -6.74 20.08 -10.57
N PRO A 93 -7.92 20.62 -10.24
CA PRO A 93 -9.15 19.83 -10.11
C PRO A 93 -9.64 19.26 -11.45
N ALA A 94 -9.28 19.88 -12.58
CA ALA A 94 -9.70 19.43 -13.91
C ALA A 94 -8.99 18.15 -14.31
N ARG A 95 -7.67 18.07 -14.04
CA ARG A 95 -6.87 16.87 -14.28
C ARG A 95 -7.30 15.73 -13.35
N ARG A 96 -7.63 16.01 -12.09
CA ARG A 96 -8.20 15.04 -11.15
C ARG A 96 -9.51 14.42 -11.67
N ARG A 97 -10.46 15.26 -12.11
CA ARG A 97 -11.74 14.80 -12.68
C ARG A 97 -11.58 14.00 -13.97
N PHE A 98 -10.60 14.36 -14.80
CA PHE A 98 -10.28 13.62 -16.02
C PHE A 98 -9.77 12.20 -15.69
N LEU A 99 -8.88 12.08 -14.70
CA LEU A 99 -8.40 10.78 -14.21
C LEU A 99 -9.53 9.95 -13.61
N GLU A 100 -10.39 10.54 -12.78
CA GLU A 100 -11.55 9.85 -12.19
C GLU A 100 -12.51 9.30 -13.26
N ARG A 101 -12.77 10.04 -14.34
CA ARG A 101 -13.59 9.54 -15.46
C ARG A 101 -12.87 8.49 -16.29
N GLY A 102 -11.61 8.70 -16.61
CA GLY A 102 -10.79 7.76 -17.39
C GLY A 102 -10.72 6.38 -16.73
N VAL A 103 -10.51 6.31 -15.41
CA VAL A 103 -10.49 5.02 -14.68
C VAL A 103 -11.90 4.41 -14.58
N ASN A 104 -12.99 5.16 -14.77
CA ASN A 104 -14.35 4.60 -14.80
C ASN A 104 -14.76 4.08 -16.19
N GLU A 105 -14.28 4.69 -17.28
CA GLU A 105 -14.64 4.32 -18.65
C GLU A 105 -13.76 3.20 -19.24
N PHE A 106 -12.54 2.98 -18.72
CA PHE A 106 -11.57 2.06 -19.33
C PHE A 106 -11.77 0.57 -19.01
N TRP A 107 -12.68 0.23 -18.09
CA TRP A 107 -12.88 -1.14 -17.62
C TRP A 107 -14.22 -1.73 -18.07
N ASP A 108 -14.64 -1.45 -19.31
CA ASP A 108 -15.53 -2.35 -20.07
C ASP A 108 -14.77 -3.65 -20.38
N ILE A 109 -14.39 -4.35 -19.30
CA ILE A 109 -13.74 -5.64 -19.38
C ILE A 109 -14.83 -6.63 -19.81
N ASP A 110 -14.55 -7.38 -20.88
CA ASP A 110 -15.31 -8.52 -21.36
C ASP A 110 -15.19 -9.73 -20.40
N ASP A 111 -15.33 -9.46 -19.11
CA ASP A 111 -15.31 -10.42 -18.03
C ASP A 111 -16.75 -10.87 -17.71
N ASP A 112 -16.90 -12.10 -17.21
CA ASP A 112 -18.16 -12.63 -16.69
C ASP A 112 -18.69 -11.77 -15.52
N ASP A 113 -20.01 -11.70 -15.36
CA ASP A 113 -20.70 -10.94 -14.31
C ASP A 113 -20.14 -11.16 -12.90
N ILE A 114 -19.66 -12.38 -12.60
CA ILE A 114 -19.03 -12.70 -11.32
C ILE A 114 -17.78 -11.85 -11.09
N ILE A 115 -16.88 -11.80 -12.08
CA ILE A 115 -15.61 -11.08 -11.98
C ILE A 115 -15.87 -9.58 -12.01
N ARG A 116 -16.78 -9.09 -12.87
CA ARG A 116 -17.20 -7.69 -12.89
C ARG A 116 -17.72 -7.22 -11.52
N HIS A 117 -18.55 -8.04 -10.87
CA HIS A 117 -19.05 -7.73 -9.53
C HIS A 117 -17.94 -7.75 -8.47
N ALA A 118 -17.03 -8.73 -8.53
CA ALA A 118 -15.90 -8.83 -7.62
C ALA A 118 -14.94 -7.63 -7.75
N TRP A 119 -14.63 -7.21 -8.99
CA TRP A 119 -13.86 -6.01 -9.29
C TRP A 119 -14.47 -4.74 -8.70
N SER A 120 -15.78 -4.55 -8.85
CA SER A 120 -16.50 -3.42 -8.25
C SER A 120 -16.30 -3.39 -6.73
N ARG A 121 -16.44 -4.52 -6.06
CA ARG A 121 -16.22 -4.62 -4.61
C ARG A 121 -14.76 -4.38 -4.20
N PHE A 122 -13.81 -4.87 -4.98
CA PHE A 122 -12.38 -4.67 -4.73
C PHE A 122 -12.03 -3.18 -4.82
N ARG A 123 -12.53 -2.49 -5.86
CA ARG A 123 -12.28 -1.06 -6.09
C ARG A 123 -12.92 -0.17 -5.03
N TRP A 124 -14.18 -0.43 -4.68
CA TRP A 124 -14.95 0.36 -3.71
C TRP A 124 -14.79 -0.13 -2.27
N ARG A 125 -13.68 -0.81 -1.97
CA ARG A 125 -13.41 -1.34 -0.63
C ARG A 125 -13.21 -0.18 0.35
N GLN A 126 -14.14 -0.05 1.31
CA GLN A 126 -14.19 1.08 2.25
C GLN A 126 -12.90 1.29 3.04
N GLN A 127 -12.19 0.22 3.40
CA GLN A 127 -10.93 0.33 4.13
C GLN A 127 -9.80 1.00 3.33
N TYR A 128 -9.97 1.14 2.01
CA TYR A 128 -9.05 1.81 1.10
C TYR A 128 -9.68 3.03 0.40
N LEU A 129 -10.96 3.34 0.70
CA LEU A 129 -11.62 4.54 0.21
C LEU A 129 -11.19 5.74 1.06
N PHE A 130 -10.41 6.61 0.44
CA PHE A 130 -9.68 7.74 1.02
C PHE A 130 -10.58 8.81 1.65
N HIS A 131 -11.03 8.58 2.87
CA HIS A 131 -11.51 9.63 3.76
C HIS A 131 -10.66 9.66 5.04
N LYS A 132 -9.58 10.47 4.98
CA LYS A 132 -8.59 10.86 6.03
C LYS A 132 -7.25 10.15 5.83
N PRO A 133 -6.10 10.79 5.45
CA PRO A 133 -5.66 12.21 5.50
C PRO A 133 -5.25 12.78 4.10
N PRO A 134 -4.75 14.03 3.94
CA PRO A 134 -4.30 14.52 2.63
C PRO A 134 -3.08 13.74 2.16
N THR A 135 -3.23 12.91 1.12
CA THR A 135 -2.08 12.33 0.42
C THR A 135 -1.36 13.43 -0.35
N LEU A 136 -0.04 13.38 -0.36
CA LEU A 136 0.81 14.25 -1.16
C LEU A 136 1.03 13.67 -2.56
N TYR A 137 0.95 12.35 -2.68
CA TYR A 137 1.23 11.62 -3.91
C TYR A 137 0.01 10.85 -4.40
N GLY A 138 -0.18 10.79 -5.72
CA GLY A 138 -1.22 10.02 -6.40
C GLY A 138 -0.62 9.13 -7.49
N PRO A 139 -1.30 8.05 -7.91
CA PRO A 139 -0.81 7.18 -8.97
C PRO A 139 -0.53 7.97 -10.25
N ASP A 140 0.61 7.70 -10.88
CA ASP A 140 0.88 8.23 -12.22
C ASP A 140 0.17 7.37 -13.27
N TYR A 141 -1.03 7.81 -13.68
CA TYR A 141 -1.81 7.11 -14.70
C TYR A 141 -1.20 7.18 -16.10
N PHE A 142 -0.19 8.02 -16.32
CA PHE A 142 0.50 8.19 -17.59
C PHE A 142 1.85 7.48 -17.64
N ILE A 143 2.22 6.77 -16.57
CA ILE A 143 3.45 5.99 -16.53
C ILE A 143 3.43 4.93 -17.63
N ARG A 144 4.47 4.93 -18.47
CA ARG A 144 4.65 3.93 -19.53
C ARG A 144 5.80 2.96 -19.22
N ASP A 145 6.63 3.32 -18.25
CA ASP A 145 7.77 2.51 -17.83
C ASP A 145 7.32 1.45 -16.82
N LYS A 146 7.22 0.20 -17.29
CA LYS A 146 6.90 -0.97 -16.47
C LYS A 146 7.87 -1.14 -15.30
N THR A 147 9.14 -0.78 -15.49
CA THR A 147 10.19 -0.88 -14.47
C THR A 147 9.91 0.07 -13.31
N ALA A 148 9.55 1.32 -13.63
CA ALA A 148 9.21 2.31 -12.63
C ALA A 148 7.95 1.94 -11.83
N VAL A 149 6.98 1.26 -12.45
CA VAL A 149 5.82 0.69 -11.74
C VAL A 149 6.27 -0.41 -10.77
N SER A 150 7.08 -1.36 -11.24
CA SER A 150 7.61 -2.45 -10.41
C SER A 150 8.43 -1.91 -9.22
N GLU A 151 9.38 -1.02 -9.47
CA GLU A 151 10.19 -0.38 -8.43
C GLU A 151 9.32 0.37 -7.40
N GLY A 152 8.26 1.05 -7.87
CA GLY A 152 7.28 1.69 -7.00
C GLY A 152 6.54 0.70 -6.11
N CYS A 153 6.12 -0.44 -6.65
CA CYS A 153 5.46 -1.49 -5.90
C CYS A 153 6.40 -2.15 -4.87
N ILE A 154 7.62 -2.51 -5.28
CA ILE A 154 8.66 -3.07 -4.42
C ILE A 154 8.96 -2.13 -3.25
N ALA A 155 9.07 -0.82 -3.51
CA ALA A 155 9.29 0.17 -2.47
C ALA A 155 8.17 0.18 -1.40
N ILE A 156 6.91 0.08 -1.82
CA ILE A 156 5.77 0.00 -0.88
C ILE A 156 5.84 -1.27 -0.03
N VAL A 157 6.15 -2.42 -0.65
CA VAL A 157 6.28 -3.70 0.06
C VAL A 157 7.41 -3.65 1.08
N LYS A 158 8.58 -3.10 0.72
CA LYS A 158 9.72 -2.96 1.65
C LYS A 158 9.40 -2.06 2.85
N VAL A 159 8.72 -0.94 2.64
CA VAL A 159 8.25 -0.08 3.74
C VAL A 159 7.23 -0.81 4.61
N HIS A 160 6.35 -1.62 4.02
CA HIS A 160 5.42 -2.45 4.79
C HIS A 160 6.14 -3.50 5.64
N ILE A 161 7.18 -4.16 5.11
CA ILE A 161 7.98 -5.14 5.87
C ILE A 161 8.69 -4.46 7.04
N LEU A 162 9.28 -3.28 6.82
CA LEU A 162 9.85 -2.45 7.89
C LEU A 162 8.79 -2.10 8.94
N ALA A 163 7.60 -1.69 8.50
CA ALA A 163 6.48 -1.37 9.37
C ALA A 163 6.03 -2.59 10.21
N HIS A 164 5.97 -3.77 9.61
CA HIS A 164 5.67 -5.00 10.31
C HIS A 164 6.76 -5.33 11.36
N TYR A 165 8.04 -5.21 11.00
CA TYR A 165 9.15 -5.51 11.92
C TYR A 165 9.11 -4.68 13.20
N TYR A 166 8.74 -3.40 13.10
CA TYR A 166 8.66 -2.48 14.23
C TYR A 166 7.23 -2.26 14.76
N ASP A 167 6.26 -3.09 14.37
CA ASP A 167 4.86 -3.02 14.83
C ASP A 167 4.19 -1.66 14.57
N MET A 168 4.39 -1.11 13.39
CA MET A 168 3.85 0.19 12.94
C MET A 168 2.53 0.02 12.18
N GLY A 169 1.45 -0.34 12.90
CA GLY A 169 0.15 -0.69 12.31
C GLY A 169 -0.41 0.36 11.33
N HIS A 170 -0.33 1.65 11.66
CA HIS A 170 -0.78 2.73 10.77
C HIS A 170 -0.02 2.81 9.45
N LEU A 171 1.30 2.58 9.47
CA LEU A 171 2.10 2.57 8.25
C LEU A 171 1.83 1.30 7.42
N MET A 172 1.56 0.16 8.08
CA MET A 172 1.14 -1.05 7.37
C MET A 172 -0.19 -0.85 6.64
N ASP A 173 -1.19 -0.26 7.31
CA ASP A 173 -2.47 0.10 6.69
C ASP A 173 -2.28 1.06 5.51
N PHE A 174 -1.43 2.07 5.69
CA PHE A 174 -1.11 3.03 4.65
C PHE A 174 -0.46 2.37 3.43
N CYS A 175 0.51 1.48 3.62
CA CYS A 175 1.14 0.74 2.53
C CYS A 175 0.13 -0.16 1.79
N ARG A 176 -0.78 -0.83 2.50
CA ARG A 176 -1.87 -1.62 1.88
C ARG A 176 -2.77 -0.74 1.01
N ALA A 177 -3.18 0.41 1.52
CA ALA A 177 -4.01 1.37 0.78
C ALA A 177 -3.28 1.90 -0.46
N LYS A 178 -1.99 2.23 -0.31
CA LYS A 178 -1.17 2.74 -1.41
C LYS A 178 -0.93 1.70 -2.51
N LEU A 179 -0.69 0.44 -2.14
CA LEU A 179 -0.56 -0.65 -3.11
C LEU A 179 -1.89 -0.93 -3.81
N HIS A 180 -3.00 -0.91 -3.06
CA HIS A 180 -4.36 -1.05 -3.62
C HIS A 180 -4.66 0.03 -4.66
N GLN A 181 -4.27 1.29 -4.42
CA GLN A 181 -4.42 2.36 -5.43
C GLN A 181 -3.73 2.00 -6.76
N LEU A 182 -2.52 1.46 -6.72
CA LEU A 182 -1.84 1.01 -7.94
C LEU A 182 -2.58 -0.14 -8.60
N MET A 183 -3.05 -1.12 -7.83
CA MET A 183 -3.84 -2.25 -8.34
C MET A 183 -5.13 -1.83 -9.03
N THR A 184 -5.75 -0.72 -8.60
CA THR A 184 -6.92 -0.16 -9.30
C THR A 184 -6.56 0.63 -10.57
N SER A 185 -5.27 0.78 -10.86
CA SER A 185 -4.75 1.37 -12.09
C SER A 185 -4.31 0.27 -13.08
N ASN A 186 -4.37 0.57 -14.38
CA ASN A 186 -4.12 -0.42 -15.44
C ASN A 186 -2.67 -0.95 -15.50
N TRP A 187 -1.74 -0.27 -14.83
CA TRP A 187 -0.31 -0.54 -14.97
C TRP A 187 0.23 -1.55 -13.97
N PHE A 188 -0.53 -1.91 -12.93
CA PHE A 188 -0.05 -2.81 -11.87
C PHE A 188 0.28 -4.23 -12.36
N ILE A 189 -0.28 -4.66 -13.49
CA ILE A 189 0.04 -5.96 -14.11
C ILE A 189 1.56 -6.18 -14.20
N SER A 190 2.32 -5.14 -14.58
CA SER A 190 3.78 -5.27 -14.71
C SER A 190 4.55 -5.34 -13.39
N GLY A 191 3.93 -4.96 -12.26
CA GLY A 191 4.53 -5.07 -10.93
C GLY A 191 4.07 -6.30 -10.16
N ALA A 192 3.05 -7.02 -10.65
CA ALA A 192 2.42 -8.11 -9.91
C ALA A 192 3.42 -9.25 -9.61
N CYS A 193 4.21 -9.66 -10.60
CA CYS A 193 5.21 -10.72 -10.46
C CYS A 193 6.25 -10.41 -9.37
N ASP A 194 6.81 -9.21 -9.38
CA ASP A 194 7.82 -8.80 -8.39
C ASP A 194 7.24 -8.66 -6.97
N VAL A 195 6.01 -8.16 -6.87
CA VAL A 195 5.30 -8.10 -5.58
C VAL A 195 5.04 -9.50 -5.04
N ILE A 196 4.62 -10.46 -5.88
CA ILE A 196 4.41 -11.86 -5.47
C ILE A 196 5.71 -12.45 -4.92
N ARG A 197 6.80 -12.39 -5.69
CA ARG A 197 8.11 -12.93 -5.30
C ARG A 197 8.54 -12.41 -3.92
N LEU A 198 8.42 -11.09 -3.72
CA LEU A 198 8.81 -10.46 -2.47
C LEU A 198 7.85 -10.82 -1.32
N CYS A 199 6.53 -10.85 -1.55
CA CYS A 199 5.55 -11.14 -0.51
C CYS A 199 5.52 -12.60 -0.07
N VAL A 200 5.96 -13.53 -0.93
CA VAL A 200 6.12 -14.94 -0.56
C VAL A 200 7.39 -15.14 0.26
N SER A 201 8.48 -14.47 -0.12
CA SER A 201 9.77 -14.59 0.56
C SER A 201 9.78 -13.99 1.98
N GLU A 202 8.91 -13.02 2.25
CA GLU A 202 8.95 -12.20 3.46
C GLU A 202 7.68 -12.37 4.30
N SER A 203 7.83 -12.89 5.53
CA SER A 203 6.69 -13.13 6.43
C SER A 203 5.95 -11.84 6.80
N GLY A 204 6.65 -10.71 6.90
CA GLY A 204 6.08 -9.39 7.20
C GLY A 204 5.22 -8.80 6.09
N ALA A 205 5.08 -9.47 4.95
CA ALA A 205 4.27 -9.05 3.82
C ALA A 205 2.93 -9.81 3.71
N GLU A 206 2.54 -10.62 4.71
CA GLU A 206 1.33 -11.44 4.65
C GLU A 206 0.06 -10.68 4.24
N GLY A 207 -0.21 -9.53 4.87
CA GLY A 207 -1.39 -8.72 4.52
C GLY A 207 -1.36 -8.16 3.08
N LEU A 208 -0.17 -7.97 2.49
CA LEU A 208 -0.01 -7.59 1.09
C LEU A 208 -0.13 -8.81 0.17
N ARG A 209 0.33 -9.98 0.61
CA ARG A 209 0.19 -11.25 -0.12
C ARG A 209 -1.28 -11.57 -0.38
N GLU A 210 -2.16 -11.40 0.61
CA GLU A 210 -3.60 -11.59 0.43
C GLU A 210 -4.17 -10.63 -0.63
N LEU A 211 -3.77 -9.35 -0.55
CA LEU A 211 -4.22 -8.31 -1.46
C LEU A 211 -3.78 -8.56 -2.91
N VAL A 212 -2.51 -8.91 -3.14
CA VAL A 212 -2.00 -9.21 -4.49
C VAL A 212 -2.60 -10.50 -5.05
N THR A 213 -2.81 -11.52 -4.20
CA THR A 213 -3.44 -12.78 -4.62
C THR A 213 -4.90 -12.55 -5.05
N GLU A 214 -5.62 -11.67 -4.35
CA GLU A 214 -6.97 -11.29 -4.73
C GLU A 214 -6.98 -10.53 -6.07
N TYR A 215 -6.08 -9.56 -6.24
CA TYR A 215 -5.89 -8.87 -7.52
C TYR A 215 -5.59 -9.84 -8.66
N CYS A 216 -4.68 -10.80 -8.46
CA CYS A 216 -4.34 -11.78 -9.50
C CYS A 216 -5.54 -12.65 -9.89
N ALA A 217 -6.43 -12.97 -8.96
CA ALA A 217 -7.67 -13.68 -9.28
C ALA A 217 -8.64 -12.83 -10.11
N LEU A 218 -8.69 -11.52 -9.87
CA LEU A 218 -9.51 -10.59 -10.62
C LEU A 218 -8.96 -10.30 -12.02
N SER A 219 -7.64 -10.32 -12.18
CA SER A 219 -6.92 -10.04 -13.44
C SER A 219 -6.43 -11.31 -14.15
N LEU A 220 -6.94 -12.50 -13.77
CA LEU A 220 -6.31 -13.76 -14.15
C LEU A 220 -6.28 -13.98 -15.66
N SER A 221 -7.36 -13.61 -16.37
CA SER A 221 -7.45 -13.72 -17.82
C SER A 221 -6.28 -13.02 -18.52
N TRP A 222 -5.94 -11.81 -18.08
CA TRP A 222 -4.86 -10.99 -18.62
C TRP A 222 -3.47 -11.48 -18.18
N LEU A 223 -3.35 -11.93 -16.93
CA LEU A 223 -2.08 -12.38 -16.36
C LEU A 223 -1.64 -13.73 -16.92
N LEU A 224 -2.57 -14.61 -17.30
CA LEU A 224 -2.24 -15.91 -17.87
C LEU A 224 -1.56 -15.81 -19.24
N ASP A 225 -1.72 -14.70 -19.97
CA ASP A 225 -1.02 -14.46 -21.24
C ASP A 225 0.43 -14.00 -21.03
N ASP A 226 0.82 -13.66 -19.80
CA ASP A 226 2.17 -13.21 -19.45
C ASP A 226 3.06 -14.39 -19.05
N GLY A 227 4.09 -14.67 -19.85
CA GLY A 227 5.04 -15.76 -19.59
C GLY A 227 5.85 -15.58 -18.30
N GLU A 228 6.05 -14.33 -17.85
CA GLU A 228 6.69 -14.09 -16.54
C GLU A 228 5.78 -14.50 -15.40
N PHE A 229 4.48 -14.19 -15.51
CA PHE A 229 3.50 -14.58 -14.51
C PHE A 229 3.36 -16.11 -14.44
N GLN A 230 3.35 -16.79 -15.58
CA GLN A 230 3.36 -18.26 -15.63
C GLN A 230 4.57 -18.83 -14.87
N ALA A 231 5.77 -18.29 -15.11
CA ALA A 231 6.97 -18.72 -14.41
C ALA A 231 6.90 -18.49 -12.88
N VAL A 232 6.34 -17.36 -12.44
CA VAL A 232 6.12 -17.08 -11.01
C VAL A 232 5.14 -18.07 -10.38
N ILE A 233 4.08 -18.43 -11.09
CA ILE A 233 3.10 -19.42 -10.59
C ILE A 233 3.71 -20.81 -10.47
N ASP A 234 4.58 -21.20 -11.41
CA ASP A 234 5.32 -22.46 -11.34
C ASP A 234 6.33 -22.47 -10.18
N GLU A 235 6.96 -21.33 -9.89
CA GLU A 235 7.90 -21.15 -8.77
C GLU A 235 7.17 -21.14 -7.40
N TYR A 236 5.96 -20.57 -7.35
CA TYR A 236 5.19 -20.33 -6.11
C TYR A 236 3.76 -20.90 -6.19
N PRO A 237 3.58 -22.24 -6.17
CA PRO A 237 2.28 -22.90 -6.39
C PRO A 237 1.21 -22.58 -5.32
N GLU A 238 1.61 -22.18 -4.13
CA GLU A 238 0.70 -21.67 -3.09
C GLU A 238 -0.03 -20.39 -3.53
N THR A 239 0.60 -19.57 -4.36
CA THR A 239 -0.02 -18.38 -4.95
C THR A 239 -1.15 -18.79 -5.89
N ALA A 240 -0.92 -19.80 -6.73
CA ALA A 240 -1.97 -20.37 -7.61
C ALA A 240 -3.16 -20.90 -6.80
N THR A 241 -2.87 -21.60 -5.70
CA THR A 241 -3.90 -22.11 -4.79
C THR A 241 -4.70 -20.98 -4.16
N GLY A 242 -4.03 -19.89 -3.78
CA GLY A 242 -4.66 -18.66 -3.29
C GLY A 242 -5.60 -18.02 -4.32
N ILE A 243 -5.15 -17.92 -5.57
CA ILE A 243 -5.94 -17.40 -6.69
C ILE A 243 -7.21 -18.23 -6.91
N ILE A 244 -7.09 -19.56 -6.99
CA ILE A 244 -8.24 -20.46 -7.18
C ILE A 244 -9.24 -20.33 -6.03
N ARG A 245 -8.74 -20.18 -4.79
CA ARG A 245 -9.59 -19.97 -3.62
C ARG A 245 -10.38 -18.66 -3.72
N ASN A 246 -9.74 -17.59 -4.19
CA ASN A 246 -10.41 -16.30 -4.42
C ASN A 246 -11.48 -16.39 -5.51
N LEU A 247 -11.20 -17.02 -6.67
CA LEU A 247 -12.17 -17.24 -7.74
C LEU A 247 -13.43 -17.96 -7.22
N LYS A 248 -13.24 -19.04 -6.46
CA LYS A 248 -14.34 -19.76 -5.81
C LYS A 248 -15.11 -18.87 -4.83
N SER A 249 -14.43 -18.00 -4.09
CA SER A 249 -15.06 -17.08 -3.14
C SER A 249 -15.94 -16.03 -3.86
N PHE A 250 -15.48 -15.51 -5.00
CA PHE A 250 -16.20 -14.54 -5.80
C PHE A 250 -17.52 -15.13 -6.30
N ALA A 251 -17.48 -16.32 -6.91
CA ALA A 251 -18.66 -17.03 -7.36
C ALA A 251 -19.66 -17.30 -6.22
N LYS A 252 -19.16 -17.78 -5.07
CA LYS A 252 -20.01 -18.04 -3.90
C LYS A 252 -20.71 -16.78 -3.40
N LEU A 253 -20.00 -15.66 -3.34
CA LEU A 253 -20.55 -14.37 -2.90
C LEU A 253 -21.59 -13.84 -3.89
N TYR A 254 -21.29 -13.90 -5.18
CA TYR A 254 -22.19 -13.46 -6.25
C TYR A 254 -23.53 -14.22 -6.19
N PHE A 255 -23.49 -15.56 -6.21
CA PHE A 255 -24.73 -16.36 -6.16
C PHE A 255 -25.50 -16.21 -4.85
N LYS A 256 -24.81 -15.98 -3.72
CA LYS A 256 -25.48 -15.68 -2.44
C LYS A 256 -26.28 -14.38 -2.52
N GLN A 257 -25.72 -13.34 -3.13
CA GLN A 257 -26.41 -12.06 -3.30
C GLN A 257 -27.58 -12.15 -4.29
N GLN A 258 -27.39 -12.86 -5.41
CA GLN A 258 -28.48 -13.06 -6.39
C GLN A 258 -29.69 -13.77 -5.78
N ARG A 259 -29.47 -14.80 -4.94
CA ARG A 259 -30.56 -15.48 -4.22
C ARG A 259 -31.31 -14.53 -3.28
N ALA A 260 -30.59 -13.73 -2.49
CA ALA A 260 -31.20 -12.77 -1.58
C ALA A 260 -32.04 -11.69 -2.32
N LEU A 261 -31.62 -11.28 -3.51
CA LEU A 261 -32.37 -10.36 -4.36
C LEU A 261 -33.68 -10.98 -4.89
N SER A 262 -33.66 -12.27 -5.24
CA SER A 262 -34.87 -12.99 -5.68
C SER A 262 -35.89 -13.26 -4.56
N GLU A 263 -35.44 -13.43 -3.32
CA GLU A 263 -36.30 -13.64 -2.14
C GLU A 263 -36.96 -12.33 -1.65
N THR A 264 -36.29 -11.19 -1.89
CA THR A 264 -36.82 -9.86 -1.52
C THR A 264 -37.79 -9.30 -2.56
N SER A 265 -37.63 -9.63 -3.85
CA SER A 265 -38.60 -9.24 -4.89
C SER A 265 -39.89 -10.06 -4.86
N SER A 266 -39.84 -11.32 -4.40
CA SER A 266 -41.03 -12.17 -4.27
C SER A 266 -41.88 -11.88 -3.03
N SER A 267 -41.35 -11.18 -2.04
CA SER A 267 -42.07 -10.78 -0.82
C SER A 267 -42.68 -9.38 -0.87
N SER A 268 -42.34 -8.57 -1.89
CA SER A 268 -42.96 -7.26 -2.14
C SER A 268 -44.20 -7.29 -3.05
N ASP A 269 -44.44 -8.43 -3.72
CA ASP A 269 -45.59 -8.67 -4.60
C ASP A 269 -46.72 -9.51 -3.92
N SER A 270 -46.63 -9.70 -2.59
CA SER A 270 -47.63 -10.39 -1.74
C SER A 270 -48.31 -9.42 -0.79
#